data_AF-A0A934AGM1-F1
#
_entry.id   AF-A0A934AGM1-F1
#
_cell.length_a   1.000
_cell.length_b   1.000
_cell.length_c   1.000
_cell.angle_alpha   90.00
_cell.angle_beta   90.00
_cell.angle_gamma   90.00
#
_symmetry.space_group_name_H-M   'P 1'
#
loop_
_entity.id
_entity.type
_entity.pdbx_description
1 polymer ?
#
loop_
_entity_poly.entity_id
_entity_poly.type
_entity_poly.pdbx_seq_one_letter_code
_entity_poly.pdbx_strand_id
1 'polypeptide(L)'
;MNRSVGSMQTWLKQARTILSRENIWPTMVSKLHGHYNYYGVSGNFESIRRYYRKTCSLVFKWMNRRSQKKTWNWEGFSKYLETVPLPKPKLTYALYNTW
;
A
#
# COMPACT_ATOMS: atom_id res chain seq x y z
N MET A 1 -15.26 -6.47 4.96
CA MET A 1 -14.04 -6.01 4.26
C MET A 1 -13.61 -4.68 4.88
N ASN A 2 -12.34 -4.51 5.30
CA ASN A 2 -11.87 -3.30 5.98
C ASN A 2 -12.06 -2.07 5.07
N ARG A 3 -12.80 -1.04 5.50
CA ARG A 3 -13.20 0.12 4.67
C ARG A 3 -12.01 0.80 4.00
N SER A 4 -10.88 0.86 4.69
CA SER A 4 -9.64 1.47 4.18
C SER A 4 -9.08 0.72 2.96
N VAL A 5 -9.17 -0.62 2.94
CA VAL A 5 -8.75 -1.43 1.77
C VAL A 5 -9.67 -1.18 0.58
N GLY A 6 -10.99 -1.06 0.84
CA GLY A 6 -11.97 -0.72 -0.18
C GLY A 6 -11.68 0.66 -0.82
N SER A 7 -11.40 1.67 0.02
CA SER A 7 -11.02 3.01 -0.44
C SER A 7 -9.75 2.99 -1.30
N MET A 8 -8.70 2.29 -0.84
CA MET A 8 -7.45 2.12 -1.61
C MET A 8 -7.68 1.42 -2.95
N GLN A 9 -8.54 0.38 -2.98
CA GLN A 9 -8.90 -0.31 -4.20
C GLN A 9 -9.62 0.62 -5.19
N THR A 10 -10.59 1.41 -4.73
CA THR A 10 -11.32 2.36 -5.57
C THR A 10 -10.38 3.43 -6.12
N TRP A 11 -9.50 3.96 -5.27
CA TRP A 11 -8.50 4.93 -5.71
C TRP A 11 -7.54 4.33 -6.75
N LEU A 12 -6.98 3.12 -6.53
CA LEU A 12 -6.09 2.47 -7.51
C LEU A 12 -6.78 2.22 -8.86
N LYS A 13 -8.07 1.89 -8.85
CA LYS A 13 -8.86 1.71 -10.08
C LYS A 13 -8.99 3.01 -10.89
N GLN A 14 -9.08 4.16 -10.23
CA GLN A 14 -9.16 5.47 -10.88
C GLN A 14 -7.77 5.99 -11.28
N ALA A 15 -6.82 5.92 -10.34
CA ALA A 15 -5.44 6.38 -10.51
C ALA A 15 -4.74 5.72 -11.70
N ARG A 16 -4.99 4.43 -11.97
CA ARG A 16 -4.40 3.74 -13.13
C ARG A 16 -4.79 4.35 -14.49
N THR A 17 -5.94 5.02 -14.55
CA THR A 17 -6.46 5.63 -15.79
C THR A 17 -6.09 7.10 -15.85
N ILE A 18 -6.19 7.80 -14.72
CA ILE A 18 -6.07 9.27 -14.67
C ILE A 18 -4.61 9.73 -14.49
N LEU A 19 -3.82 9.03 -13.67
CA LEU A 19 -2.46 9.46 -13.33
C LEU A 19 -1.42 8.85 -14.28
N SER A 20 -0.39 9.61 -14.62
CA SER A 20 0.81 9.09 -15.29
C SER A 20 1.52 8.05 -14.42
N ARG A 21 2.39 7.23 -15.03
CA ARG A 21 3.08 6.15 -14.29
C ARG A 21 3.98 6.71 -13.20
N GLU A 22 4.68 7.82 -13.46
CA GLU A 22 5.53 8.46 -12.45
C GLU A 22 4.76 9.00 -11.24
N ASN A 23 3.48 9.37 -11.40
CA ASN A 23 2.70 10.00 -10.34
C ASN A 23 1.90 9.02 -9.46
N ILE A 24 1.66 7.79 -9.92
CA ILE A 24 0.95 6.78 -9.11
C ILE A 24 1.73 6.45 -7.85
N TRP A 25 3.04 6.26 -7.97
CA TRP A 25 3.86 5.77 -6.86
C TRP A 25 3.98 6.79 -5.72
N PRO A 26 4.38 8.06 -5.97
CA PRO A 26 4.46 9.08 -4.91
C PRO A 26 3.11 9.32 -4.22
N THR A 27 2.02 9.35 -4.99
CA THR A 27 0.67 9.53 -4.44
C THR A 27 0.27 8.36 -3.54
N MET A 28 0.61 7.13 -3.93
CA MET A 28 0.36 5.94 -3.12
C MET A 28 1.15 5.95 -1.81
N VAL A 29 2.44 6.32 -1.87
CA VAL A 29 3.29 6.47 -0.69
C VAL A 29 2.67 7.47 0.29
N SER A 30 2.25 8.64 -0.19
CA SER A 30 1.56 9.66 0.61
C SER A 30 0.28 9.12 1.27
N LYS A 31 -0.55 8.38 0.53
CA LYS A 31 -1.77 7.75 1.08
C LYS A 31 -1.48 6.72 2.16
N LEU A 32 -0.45 5.90 1.99
CA LEU A 32 -0.04 4.93 2.99
C LEU A 32 0.46 5.62 4.26
N HIS A 33 1.28 6.67 4.13
CA HIS A 33 1.71 7.48 5.27
C HIS A 33 0.53 8.09 6.02
N GLY A 34 -0.43 8.70 5.31
CA GLY A 34 -1.64 9.24 5.94
C GLY A 34 -2.42 8.18 6.72
N HIS A 35 -2.55 6.96 6.16
CA HIS A 35 -3.21 5.85 6.85
C HIS A 35 -2.44 5.41 8.11
N TYR A 36 -1.11 5.32 8.05
CA TYR A 36 -0.30 4.93 9.20
C TYR A 36 -0.28 6.00 10.28
N ASN A 37 -0.28 7.29 9.91
CA ASN A 37 -0.33 8.35 10.90
C ASN A 37 -1.67 8.37 11.64
N TYR A 38 -2.78 8.05 10.96
CA TYR A 38 -4.10 8.02 11.58
C TYR A 38 -4.37 6.75 12.40
N TYR A 39 -3.90 5.58 11.94
CA TYR A 39 -4.21 4.29 12.57
C TYR A 39 -3.04 3.66 13.33
N GLY A 40 -1.84 4.26 13.31
CA GLY A 40 -0.53 3.78 13.77
C GLY A 40 -0.32 3.65 15.27
N VAL A 41 -1.32 3.18 15.99
CA VAL A 41 -1.25 2.90 17.43
C VAL A 41 -0.90 1.43 17.69
N SER A 42 -0.17 1.15 18.77
CA SER A 42 0.33 -0.20 19.07
C SER A 42 -0.74 -1.29 19.12
N GLY A 43 -1.91 -0.99 19.68
CA GLY A 43 -3.05 -1.92 19.74
C GLY A 43 -3.66 -2.29 18.38
N ASN A 44 -3.29 -1.60 17.30
CA ASN A 44 -3.85 -1.80 15.96
C ASN A 44 -2.81 -2.26 14.92
N PHE A 45 -1.57 -2.54 15.34
CA PHE A 45 -0.47 -2.81 14.42
C PHE A 45 -0.73 -3.99 13.46
N GLU A 46 -1.36 -5.07 13.95
CA GLU A 46 -1.70 -6.24 13.11
C GLU A 46 -2.71 -5.89 12.00
N SER A 47 -3.69 -5.02 12.27
CA SER A 47 -4.62 -4.54 11.26
C SER A 47 -3.92 -3.71 10.18
N ILE A 48 -2.93 -2.89 10.57
CA ILE A 48 -2.15 -2.07 9.63
C ILE A 48 -1.25 -2.98 8.79
N ARG A 49 -0.63 -4.01 9.39
CA ARG A 49 0.16 -5.02 8.66
C ARG A 49 -0.71 -5.75 7.64
N ARG A 50 -1.93 -6.14 8.02
CA ARG A 50 -2.91 -6.75 7.12
C ARG A 50 -3.30 -5.79 5.99
N TYR A 51 -3.51 -4.51 6.31
CA TYR A 51 -3.78 -3.46 5.32
C TYR A 51 -2.63 -3.33 4.31
N TYR A 52 -1.39 -3.23 4.75
CA TYR A 52 -0.20 -3.16 3.89
C TYR A 52 -0.13 -4.35 2.92
N ARG A 53 -0.28 -5.58 3.44
CA ARG A 53 -0.27 -6.81 2.62
C ARG A 53 -1.36 -6.78 1.54
N LYS A 54 -2.59 -6.39 1.89
CA LYS A 54 -3.70 -6.28 0.94
C LYS A 54 -3.44 -5.18 -0.10
N THR A 55 -2.86 -4.05 0.31
CA THR A 55 -2.48 -2.97 -0.62
C THR A 55 -1.43 -3.46 -1.62
N CYS A 56 -0.39 -4.18 -1.19
CA CYS A 56 0.60 -4.77 -2.11
C CYS A 56 -0.06 -5.68 -3.17
N SER A 57 -0.99 -6.55 -2.77
CA SER A 57 -1.75 -7.38 -3.72
C SER A 57 -2.63 -6.57 -4.66
N LEU A 58 -3.23 -5.48 -4.20
CA LEU A 58 -4.02 -4.59 -5.06
C LEU A 58 -3.13 -3.85 -6.07
N VAL A 59 -1.96 -3.38 -5.65
CA VAL A 59 -0.98 -2.73 -6.53
C VAL A 59 -0.52 -3.69 -7.61
N PHE A 60 -0.07 -4.88 -7.23
CA PHE A 60 0.32 -5.93 -8.18
C PHE A 60 -0.80 -6.19 -9.20
N LYS A 61 -2.03 -6.37 -8.72
CA LYS A 61 -3.21 -6.63 -9.55
C LYS A 61 -3.51 -5.49 -10.52
N TRP A 62 -3.56 -4.24 -10.06
CA TRP A 62 -4.00 -3.11 -10.88
C TRP A 62 -2.92 -2.57 -11.81
N MET A 63 -1.64 -2.65 -11.42
CA MET A 63 -0.51 -2.31 -12.29
C MET A 63 -0.39 -3.30 -13.45
N ASN A 64 -0.47 -4.60 -13.18
CA ASN A 64 -0.49 -5.63 -14.24
C ASN A 64 -1.73 -5.58 -15.13
N ARG A 65 -2.82 -4.94 -14.69
CA ARG A 65 -4.02 -4.69 -15.51
C ARG A 65 -3.96 -3.39 -16.29
N ARG A 66 -2.98 -2.52 -16.00
CA ARG A 66 -2.77 -1.25 -16.72
C ARG A 66 -1.89 -1.47 -17.94
N SER A 67 -0.83 -2.27 -17.83
CA SER A 67 -0.07 -2.70 -18.99
C SER A 67 -0.81 -3.84 -19.69
N GLN A 68 -1.03 -3.74 -21.00
CA GLN A 68 -1.55 -4.87 -21.77
C GLN A 68 -0.59 -6.08 -21.79
N LYS A 69 0.66 -5.87 -21.35
CA LYS A 69 1.62 -6.92 -21.04
C LYS A 69 1.60 -7.18 -19.53
N LYS A 70 1.24 -8.39 -19.08
CA LYS A 70 1.43 -8.83 -17.68
C LYS A 70 2.92 -9.05 -17.42
N THR A 71 3.68 -7.96 -17.32
CA THR A 71 5.15 -8.04 -17.24
C THR A 71 5.65 -8.46 -15.86
N TRP A 72 4.84 -8.30 -14.80
CA TRP A 72 5.29 -8.62 -13.45
C TRP A 72 4.68 -9.93 -12.97
N ASN A 73 5.53 -10.92 -12.71
CA ASN A 73 5.23 -11.99 -11.77
C ASN A 73 5.47 -11.49 -10.32
N TRP A 74 5.05 -12.28 -9.33
CA TRP A 74 5.18 -11.88 -7.92
C TRP A 74 6.63 -11.72 -7.46
N GLU A 75 7.56 -12.50 -8.02
CA GLU A 75 8.99 -12.42 -7.72
C GLU A 75 9.58 -11.09 -8.21
N GLY A 76 9.33 -10.74 -9.47
CA GLY A 76 9.77 -9.47 -10.06
C GLY A 76 9.13 -8.27 -9.37
N PHE A 77 7.86 -8.38 -8.97
CA PHE A 77 7.21 -7.34 -8.17
C PHE A 77 7.81 -7.22 -6.76
N SER A 78 8.15 -8.34 -6.10
CA SER A 78 8.81 -8.32 -4.80
C SER A 78 10.19 -7.67 -4.88
N LYS A 79 10.97 -8.01 -5.92
CA LYS A 79 12.27 -7.39 -6.20
C LYS A 79 12.14 -5.89 -6.51
N TYR A 80 11.08 -5.49 -7.21
CA TYR A 80 10.77 -4.08 -7.42
C TYR A 80 10.44 -3.36 -6.10
N LEU A 81 9.71 -4.00 -5.20
CA LEU A 81 9.46 -3.46 -3.86
C LEU A 81 10.71 -3.39 -2.98
N GLU A 82 11.77 -4.13 -3.29
CA GLU A 82 13.06 -3.99 -2.61
C GLU A 82 13.83 -2.75 -3.08
N THR A 83 13.75 -2.42 -4.37
CA THR A 83 14.43 -1.25 -4.94
C THR A 83 13.65 0.04 -4.71
N VAL A 84 12.32 -0.02 -4.83
CA VAL A 84 11.41 1.10 -4.62
C VAL A 84 10.34 0.66 -3.62
N PRO A 85 10.64 0.72 -2.30
CA PRO A 85 9.74 0.20 -1.29
C PRO A 85 8.50 1.07 -1.11
N LEU A 86 7.35 0.41 -0.95
CA LEU A 86 6.22 1.04 -0.30
C LEU A 86 6.55 1.24 1.18
N PRO A 87 6.08 2.33 1.81
CA PRO A 87 6.26 2.53 3.23
C PRO A 87 5.66 1.33 3.96
N LYS A 88 6.51 0.65 4.74
CA LYS A 88 6.09 -0.42 5.63
C LYS A 88 5.48 0.21 6.87
N PRO A 89 4.44 -0.41 7.47
CA PRO A 89 3.91 0.07 8.72
C PRO A 89 4.99 0.00 9.79
N LYS A 90 5.24 1.13 10.45
CA LYS A 90 6.08 1.22 11.65
C LYS A 90 5.17 1.45 12.85
N LEU A 91 5.62 1.01 14.02
CA LEU A 91 4.95 1.35 15.27
C LEU A 91 5.16 2.83 15.52
N THR A 92 4.13 3.66 15.31
CA THR A 92 4.25 5.12 15.43
C THR A 92 4.07 5.58 16.86
N TYR A 93 3.21 4.91 17.63
CA TYR A 93 2.93 5.25 19.03
C TYR A 93 2.75 3.99 19.89
N ALA A 94 3.57 3.85 20.93
CA ALA A 94 3.40 2.83 21.95
C ALA A 94 2.35 3.31 22.97
N LEU A 95 1.14 2.77 22.94
CA LEU A 95 0.10 3.09 23.94
C LEU A 95 0.39 2.47 25.32
N TYR A 96 1.27 1.46 25.39
CA TYR A 96 1.69 0.83 26.63
C TYR A 96 3.19 1.02 26.78
N ASN A 97 3.60 1.89 27.72
CA ASN A 97 4.94 1.86 28.29
C ASN A 97 4.95 0.78 29.37
N THR A 98 5.20 -0.47 29.00
CA THR A 98 5.60 -1.47 30.00
C THR A 98 7.12 -1.36 30.14
N TRP A 99 7.53 -0.74 31.26
CA TRP A 99 8.90 -0.82 31.79
C TRP A 99 9.22 -2.27 32.19
#